data_AF-A0A1I8JH25-F1
#
_entry.id   AF-A0A1I8JH25-F1
#
_cell.length_a   1.000
_cell.length_b   1.000
_cell.length_c   1.000
_cell.angle_alpha   90.00
_cell.angle_beta   90.00
_cell.angle_gamma   90.00
#
_symmetry.space_group_name_H-M   'P 1'
#
loop_
_entity.id
_entity.type
_entity.pdbx_description
1 polymer ?
#
loop_
_entity_poly.entity_id
_entity_poly.type
_entity_poly.pdbx_seq_one_letter_code
_entity_poly.pdbx_strand_id
1 'polypeptide(L)'
;PTQAAELLNSTVTCYNGGTCNNYTVSPACLCPLPYIAPYCESAADYCFTLQPDKNITELPVCQNGGTCTLTYTDPYFNCSCPTGYTEGYRPYRGTECKVTQLRVQGLLPLLLALLQLKISKTLS
;
A
#
# COMPACT_ATOMS: atom_id res chain seq x y z
N PRO A 1 25.87 -17.58 20.70
CA PRO A 1 24.51 -18.06 20.31
C PRO A 1 23.46 -17.18 21.00
N THR A 2 22.71 -16.43 20.21
CA THR A 2 21.83 -15.33 20.66
C THR A 2 20.65 -15.83 21.49
N GLN A 3 20.37 -15.16 22.62
CA GLN A 3 19.26 -15.41 23.56
C GLN A 3 17.86 -15.52 22.92
N ALA A 4 17.69 -15.11 21.65
CA ALA A 4 16.44 -15.28 20.92
C ALA A 4 16.08 -16.75 20.65
N ALA A 5 17.08 -17.61 20.42
CA ALA A 5 16.85 -19.03 20.14
C ALA A 5 16.35 -19.83 21.36
N GLU A 6 16.67 -19.38 22.59
CA GLU A 6 16.31 -20.11 23.82
C GLU A 6 14.85 -19.90 24.24
N LEU A 7 14.21 -18.79 23.83
CA LEU A 7 12.77 -18.53 24.06
C LEU A 7 11.87 -19.06 22.92
N LEU A 8 12.44 -19.42 21.77
CA LEU A 8 11.78 -20.10 20.64
C LEU A 8 11.59 -21.61 20.87
N ASN A 9 11.87 -22.12 22.09
CA ASN A 9 11.69 -23.53 22.46
C ASN A 9 10.22 -23.94 22.70
N SER A 10 9.30 -22.96 22.72
CA SER A 10 7.87 -23.21 22.51
C SER A 10 7.67 -23.37 21.00
N THR A 11 6.93 -24.39 20.56
CA THR A 11 6.79 -24.79 19.15
C THR A 11 6.20 -23.66 18.27
N VAL A 12 7.02 -22.69 17.89
CA VAL A 12 6.61 -21.57 17.04
C VAL A 12 6.31 -22.11 15.65
N THR A 13 5.05 -21.93 15.23
CA THR A 13 4.59 -22.30 13.89
C THR A 13 4.41 -21.03 13.07
N CYS A 14 5.14 -20.92 11.97
CA CYS A 14 4.96 -19.84 11.00
C CYS A 14 4.10 -20.36 9.84
N TYR A 15 3.02 -19.65 9.54
CA TYR A 15 2.04 -20.05 8.52
C TYR A 15 2.32 -19.35 7.19
N ASN A 16 1.64 -19.79 6.13
CA ASN A 16 1.58 -19.09 4.84
C ASN A 16 2.94 -18.70 4.23
N GLY A 17 3.94 -19.58 4.38
CA GLY A 17 5.29 -19.34 3.86
C GLY A 17 6.17 -18.46 4.74
N GLY A 18 5.72 -18.13 5.96
CA GLY A 18 6.52 -17.45 6.97
C GLY A 18 7.72 -18.28 7.44
N THR A 19 8.79 -17.61 7.84
CA THR A 19 10.02 -18.25 8.36
C THR A 19 10.30 -17.79 9.78
N CYS A 20 10.77 -18.68 10.67
CA CYS A 20 11.12 -18.29 12.04
C CYS A 20 12.18 -17.18 12.06
N ASN A 21 11.94 -16.16 12.87
CA ASN A 21 12.87 -15.05 13.04
C ASN A 21 13.96 -15.44 14.05
N ASN A 22 15.17 -15.68 13.53
CA ASN A 22 16.32 -16.06 14.36
C ASN A 22 17.13 -14.84 14.86
N TYR A 23 16.72 -13.62 14.49
CA TYR A 23 17.47 -12.39 14.78
C TYR A 23 16.90 -11.64 15.99
N THR A 24 15.57 -11.60 16.15
CA THR A 24 14.89 -10.95 17.27
C THR A 24 13.84 -11.87 17.89
N VAL A 25 13.50 -11.66 19.16
CA VAL A 25 12.46 -12.45 19.87
C VAL A 25 11.06 -12.16 19.31
N SER A 26 10.83 -10.94 18.82
CA SER A 26 9.58 -10.52 18.21
C SER A 26 9.86 -9.63 16.99
N PRO A 27 9.09 -9.76 15.89
CA PRO A 27 8.07 -10.79 15.66
C PRO A 27 8.69 -12.18 15.56
N ALA A 28 7.98 -13.22 16.01
CA ALA A 28 8.49 -14.59 16.04
C ALA A 28 8.71 -15.17 14.63
N CYS A 29 7.92 -14.71 13.65
CA CYS A 29 8.04 -15.08 12.24
C CYS A 29 8.30 -13.85 11.36
N LEU A 30 9.08 -14.07 10.31
CA LEU A 30 9.21 -13.18 9.15
C LEU A 30 8.12 -13.56 8.16
N CYS A 31 7.18 -12.65 7.89
CA CYS A 31 6.01 -12.92 7.05
C CYS A 31 6.18 -12.38 5.64
N PRO A 32 5.94 -13.19 4.59
CA PRO A 32 5.78 -12.66 3.24
C PRO A 32 4.46 -11.87 3.15
N LEU A 33 4.42 -10.84 2.31
CA LEU A 33 3.18 -10.13 2.04
C LEU A 33 2.16 -11.07 1.35
N PRO A 34 0.85 -10.93 1.63
CA PRO A 34 0.22 -9.91 2.49
C PRO A 34 0.08 -10.35 3.96
N TYR A 35 0.76 -11.42 4.40
CA TYR A 35 0.60 -11.99 5.74
C TYR A 35 1.29 -11.15 6.81
N ILE A 36 0.67 -11.10 8.00
CA ILE A 36 1.11 -10.23 9.09
C ILE A 36 1.69 -10.99 10.29
N ALA A 37 2.61 -10.34 10.97
CA ALA A 37 3.17 -10.77 12.24
C ALA A 37 2.07 -11.01 13.30
N PRO A 38 2.32 -11.85 14.33
CA PRO A 38 3.61 -12.47 14.66
C PRO A 38 3.86 -13.84 14.04
N TYR A 39 2.82 -14.53 13.53
CA TYR A 39 2.90 -15.91 13.04
C TYR A 39 2.49 -16.11 11.58
N CYS A 40 2.15 -15.03 10.87
CA CYS A 40 1.74 -15.06 9.47
C CYS A 40 0.43 -15.83 9.24
N GLU A 41 -0.42 -15.95 10.26
CA GLU A 41 -1.69 -16.69 10.22
C GLU A 41 -2.74 -16.02 9.33
N SER A 42 -2.76 -14.69 9.33
CA SER A 42 -3.73 -13.88 8.61
C SER A 42 -3.05 -12.91 7.64
N ALA A 43 -3.77 -12.53 6.60
CA ALA A 43 -3.39 -11.45 5.70
C ALA A 43 -3.88 -10.10 6.26
N ALA A 44 -3.11 -9.04 6.04
CA ALA A 44 -3.62 -7.69 6.25
C ALA A 44 -4.79 -7.44 5.30
N ASP A 45 -5.81 -6.74 5.77
CA ASP A 45 -6.87 -6.27 4.89
C ASP A 45 -6.44 -4.97 4.21
N TYR A 46 -5.90 -5.10 3.00
CA TYR A 46 -5.38 -3.98 2.22
C TYR A 46 -6.46 -2.95 1.86
N CYS A 47 -7.74 -3.26 2.01
CA CYS A 47 -8.83 -2.32 1.79
C CYS A 47 -9.05 -1.33 2.93
N PHE A 48 -8.64 -1.69 4.15
CA PHE A 48 -8.89 -0.91 5.37
C PHE A 48 -7.64 -0.59 6.17
N THR A 49 -6.47 -0.99 5.66
CA THR A 49 -5.17 -0.67 6.25
C THR A 49 -4.35 0.17 5.29
N LEU A 50 -3.59 1.13 5.82
CA LEU A 50 -2.68 1.94 5.01
C LEU A 50 -1.54 1.07 4.48
N GLN A 51 -1.15 1.28 3.22
CA GLN A 51 -0.10 0.52 2.54
C GLN A 51 0.99 1.48 2.05
N PRO A 52 1.88 1.95 2.93
CA PRO A 52 2.94 2.87 2.55
C PRO A 52 3.86 2.29 1.47
N ASP A 53 4.07 0.96 1.46
CA ASP A 53 4.85 0.24 0.45
C ASP A 53 4.18 0.27 -0.94
N LYS A 54 2.85 0.42 -1.00
CA LYS A 54 2.07 0.62 -2.22
C LYS A 54 1.74 2.07 -2.52
N ASN A 55 2.35 3.00 -1.77
CA ASN A 55 2.10 4.43 -1.87
C ASN A 55 0.63 4.81 -1.60
N ILE A 56 -0.05 4.04 -0.73
CA ILE A 56 -1.42 4.28 -0.26
C ILE A 56 -1.34 4.76 1.19
N THR A 57 -1.57 6.05 1.41
CA THR A 57 -1.44 6.69 2.72
C THR A 57 -2.76 7.28 3.23
N GLU A 58 -3.84 7.10 2.49
CA GLU A 58 -5.17 7.60 2.82
C GLU A 58 -6.21 6.53 2.49
N LEU A 59 -7.31 6.51 3.24
CA LEU A 59 -8.47 5.64 3.03
C LEU A 59 -9.70 6.49 2.66
N PRO A 60 -10.70 5.92 1.96
CA PRO A 60 -10.76 4.54 1.46
C PRO A 60 -9.81 4.30 0.27
N VAL A 61 -9.33 3.06 0.10
CA VAL A 61 -8.40 2.70 -1.00
C VAL A 61 -9.05 2.93 -2.37
N CYS A 62 -10.32 2.56 -2.53
CA CYS A 62 -11.07 2.77 -3.76
C CYS A 62 -11.93 4.03 -3.67
N GLN A 63 -11.74 4.96 -4.61
CA GLN A 63 -12.49 6.22 -4.68
C GLN A 63 -13.73 6.08 -5.60
N ASN A 64 -14.56 7.13 -5.62
CA ASN A 64 -15.72 7.25 -6.52
C ASN A 64 -16.75 6.12 -6.39
N GLY A 65 -16.93 5.60 -5.17
CA GLY A 65 -17.87 4.49 -4.92
C GLY A 65 -17.36 3.13 -5.38
N GLY A 66 -16.07 3.01 -5.72
CA GLY A 66 -15.44 1.71 -5.96
C GLY A 66 -15.53 0.80 -4.73
N THR A 67 -15.83 -0.47 -4.96
CA THR A 67 -15.85 -1.50 -3.92
C THR A 67 -14.47 -2.15 -3.83
N CYS A 68 -13.87 -2.16 -2.65
CA CYS A 68 -12.58 -2.80 -2.43
C CYS A 68 -12.76 -4.25 -2.04
N THR A 69 -11.94 -5.14 -2.60
CA THR A 69 -11.86 -6.56 -2.27
C THR A 69 -10.41 -6.97 -2.03
N LEU A 70 -10.15 -7.73 -0.97
CA LEU A 70 -8.83 -8.29 -0.69
C LEU A 70 -8.45 -9.32 -1.75
N THR A 71 -7.18 -9.33 -2.17
CA THR A 71 -6.61 -10.39 -3.01
C THR A 71 -5.30 -10.90 -2.41
N TYR A 72 -4.87 -12.11 -2.80
CA TYR A 72 -3.62 -12.72 -2.31
C TYR A 72 -2.46 -12.59 -3.30
N THR A 73 -2.64 -11.78 -4.35
CA THR A 73 -1.64 -11.47 -5.37
C THR A 73 -1.41 -9.97 -5.39
N ASP A 74 -0.17 -9.55 -5.60
CA ASP A 74 0.17 -8.13 -5.74
C ASP A 74 -0.81 -7.39 -6.69
N PRO A 75 -1.41 -6.25 -6.29
CA PRO A 75 -1.12 -5.41 -5.13
C PRO A 75 -1.89 -5.75 -3.82
N TYR A 76 -2.46 -6.96 -3.74
CA TYR A 76 -3.23 -7.51 -2.60
C TYR A 76 -4.61 -6.90 -2.36
N PHE A 77 -5.10 -6.10 -3.30
CA PHE A 77 -6.48 -5.65 -3.34
C PHE A 77 -6.94 -5.47 -4.79
N ASN A 78 -8.26 -5.44 -4.99
CA ASN A 78 -8.90 -5.09 -6.24
C ASN A 78 -10.04 -4.10 -6.00
N CYS A 79 -10.12 -3.05 -6.82
CA CYS A 79 -11.18 -2.05 -6.75
C CYS A 79 -12.18 -2.29 -7.88
N SER A 80 -13.36 -2.82 -7.57
CA SER A 80 -14.42 -3.00 -8.55
C SER A 80 -15.27 -1.74 -8.71
N CYS A 81 -15.45 -1.29 -9.94
CA CYS A 81 -16.22 -0.09 -10.25
C CYS A 81 -17.74 -0.28 -10.38
N PRO A 82 -18.57 0.67 -9.92
CA PRO A 82 -19.98 0.72 -10.29
C PRO A 82 -20.17 0.87 -11.81
N THR A 83 -21.25 0.31 -12.36
CA THR A 83 -21.57 0.39 -13.80
C THR A 83 -21.58 1.83 -14.30
N GLY A 84 -20.79 2.13 -15.33
CA GLY A 84 -20.53 3.48 -15.83
C GLY A 84 -19.12 3.98 -15.57
N TYR A 85 -18.35 3.27 -14.73
CA TYR A 85 -16.92 3.48 -14.52
C TYR A 85 -16.15 2.28 -15.10
N THR A 86 -15.20 2.52 -16.01
CA THR A 86 -14.43 1.43 -16.66
C THR A 86 -13.07 1.27 -16.01
N GLU A 87 -12.74 0.03 -15.64
CA GLU A 87 -11.39 -0.37 -15.26
C GLU A 87 -10.53 -0.56 -16.52
N GLY A 88 -9.65 0.39 -16.82
CA GLY A 88 -8.66 0.20 -17.87
C GLY A 88 -8.18 1.50 -18.53
N TYR A 89 -6.91 1.80 -18.29
CA TYR A 89 -6.01 2.69 -19.03
C TYR A 89 -6.54 3.20 -20.40
N ARG A 90 -7.30 4.31 -20.44
CA ARG A 90 -7.30 5.27 -21.58
C ARG A 90 -7.89 6.65 -21.19
N PRO A 91 -7.45 7.73 -21.86
CA PRO A 91 -7.26 9.03 -21.22
C PRO A 91 -8.42 9.99 -21.52
N TYR A 92 -9.64 9.73 -21.07
CA TYR A 92 -10.71 10.75 -21.14
C TYR A 92 -11.57 10.77 -19.88
N ARG A 93 -11.19 11.70 -18.99
CA ARG A 93 -11.95 12.38 -17.93
C ARG A 93 -13.25 11.71 -17.45
N GLY A 94 -13.17 11.13 -16.24
CA GLY A 94 -14.22 11.29 -15.23
C GLY A 94 -14.86 10.00 -14.68
N THR A 95 -14.61 8.85 -15.29
CA THR A 95 -15.33 7.60 -15.00
C THR A 95 -14.39 6.46 -14.58
N GLU A 96 -13.35 6.73 -13.81
CA GLU A 96 -12.47 5.69 -13.25
C GLU A 96 -12.59 5.68 -11.71
N CYS A 97 -12.76 4.51 -11.11
CA CYS A 97 -12.58 4.36 -9.66
C CYS A 97 -11.09 4.38 -9.40
N LYS A 98 -10.61 5.52 -8.92
CA LYS A 98 -9.19 5.72 -8.66
C LYS A 98 -8.81 4.98 -7.40
N VAL A 99 -7.61 4.41 -7.39
CA VAL A 99 -6.95 4.03 -6.15
C VAL A 99 -6.45 5.31 -5.49
N THR A 100 -6.59 5.42 -4.17
CA THR A 100 -5.98 6.49 -3.37
C THR A 100 -4.47 6.29 -3.35
N GLN A 101 -3.83 6.71 -4.44
CA GLN A 101 -2.39 6.94 -4.47
C GLN A 101 -2.12 8.24 -3.72
N LEU A 102 -1.05 8.27 -2.92
CA LEU A 102 -0.49 9.51 -2.41
C LEU A 102 -0.36 10.43 -3.63
N ARG A 103 -1.18 11.49 -3.69
CA ARG A 103 -0.84 12.63 -4.54
C ARG A 103 0.44 13.14 -3.90
N VAL A 104 1.57 12.68 -4.40
CA VAL A 104 2.77 13.49 -4.39
C VAL A 104 2.31 14.70 -5.20
N GLN A 105 1.75 15.70 -4.52
CA GLN A 105 1.89 17.07 -4.95
C GLN A 105 3.39 17.25 -4.95
N GLY A 106 4.03 16.77 -6.02
CA GLY A 106 5.46 16.90 -6.18
C GLY A 106 5.74 18.38 -6.05
N LEU A 107 6.99 18.75 -5.82
CA LEU A 107 7.36 20.14 -5.94
C LEU A 107 7.01 20.71 -7.34
N LEU A 108 6.57 19.90 -8.30
CA LEU A 108 6.19 20.27 -9.66
C LEU A 108 5.16 21.43 -9.78
N PRO A 109 3.99 21.46 -9.10
CA PRO A 109 3.11 22.63 -9.15
C PRO A 109 3.76 23.86 -8.51
N LEU A 110 4.60 23.67 -7.48
CA LEU A 110 5.35 24.75 -6.84
C LEU A 110 6.45 25.32 -7.76
N LEU A 111 7.23 24.46 -8.43
CA LEU A 111 8.24 24.84 -9.42
C LEU A 111 7.62 25.52 -10.63
N LEU A 112 6.47 25.01 -11.12
CA LEU A 112 5.72 25.64 -12.21
C LEU A 112 5.26 27.04 -11.81
N ALA A 113 4.72 27.23 -10.60
CA ALA A 113 4.34 28.54 -10.09
C ALA A 113 5.55 29.49 -9.99
N LEU A 114 6.69 29.02 -9.47
CA LEU A 114 7.92 29.81 -9.38
C LEU A 114 8.49 30.17 -10.76
N LEU A 115 8.40 29.27 -11.75
CA LEU A 115 8.81 29.56 -13.13
C LEU A 115 7.95 30.66 -13.74
N GLN A 116 6.62 30.57 -13.59
CA GLN A 116 5.68 31.58 -14.09
C GLN A 116 5.92 32.94 -13.44
N LEU A 117 6.17 32.98 -12.13
CA LEU A 117 6.56 34.20 -11.39
C LEU A 117 7.87 34.81 -11.92
N LYS A 118 8.82 33.98 -12.35
CA LYS A 118 10.10 34.45 -12.89
C LYS A 118 9.95 34.98 -14.30
N ILE A 119 9.12 34.35 -15.13
CA ILE A 119 8.77 34.80 -16.49
C ILE A 119 8.03 36.13 -16.45
N SER A 120 7.02 36.29 -15.58
CA SER A 120 6.29 37.56 -15.44
C SER A 120 7.17 38.72 -14.97
N LYS A 121 8.21 38.45 -14.16
CA LYS A 121 9.20 39.46 -13.74
C LYS A 121 10.27 39.77 -14.80
N THR A 122 10.43 38.92 -15.81
CA THR A 122 11.37 39.17 -16.94
C THR A 122 10.69 39.82 -18.14
N LEU A 123 9.35 39.78 -18.22
CA LEU A 123 8.56 40.46 -19.25
C LEU A 123 7.99 41.83 -18.82
N SER A 124 8.27 42.29 -17.60
CA SER A 124 7.95 43.64 -17.09
C SER A 124 9.22 44.46 -16.92
#